data_AF-A0A1Y1BP65-F1
#
_entry.id   AF-A0A1Y1BP65-F1
#
_cell.length_a   1.000
_cell.length_b   1.000
_cell.length_c   1.000
_cell.angle_alpha   90.00
_cell.angle_beta   90.00
_cell.angle_gamma   90.00
#
_symmetry.space_group_name_H-M   'P 1'
#
loop_
_entity.id
_entity.type
_entity.pdbx_description
1 polymer ?
#
loop_
_entity_poly.entity_id
_entity_poly.type
_entity_poly.pdbx_seq_one_letter_code
_entity_poly.pdbx_strand_id
1 'polypeptide(L)'
;MIDHVYLSVTDIDKSLAFYVEALKPLGWRIFGNYDSASGPAGVPDLYGIGDDMYGNGTAVGSSIWLRQRKPGETGLYLGIVCDSNELVDAAYAAAIKAGGTDEGKPADRTYFARGYYAANVADFDGNRLEFVHKAWNPKRHA
;
A
#
# COMPACT_ATOMS: atom_id res chain seq x y z
N MET A 1 -7.29 -9.98 -1.20
CA MET A 1 -6.24 -10.13 -0.16
C MET A 1 -5.62 -8.76 0.03
N ILE A 2 -5.37 -8.35 1.27
CA ILE A 2 -4.73 -7.06 1.57
C ILE A 2 -3.25 -7.16 1.16
N ASP A 3 -2.77 -6.22 0.36
CA ASP A 3 -1.34 -6.09 0.03
C ASP A 3 -0.66 -5.25 1.10
N HIS A 4 -1.25 -4.10 1.40
CA HIS A 4 -0.73 -3.18 2.38
C HIS A 4 -1.80 -2.27 2.97
N VAL A 5 -1.51 -1.69 4.12
CA VAL A 5 -2.33 -0.66 4.76
C VAL A 5 -1.43 0.53 5.11
N TYR A 6 -1.88 1.77 4.85
CA TYR A 6 -1.21 2.93 5.44
C TYR A 6 -1.91 3.36 6.72
N LEU A 7 -1.13 3.50 7.79
CA LEU A 7 -1.59 4.03 9.07
C LEU A 7 -1.02 5.43 9.27
N SER A 8 -1.91 6.43 9.24
CA SER A 8 -1.54 7.80 9.57
C SER A 8 -1.37 7.95 11.09
N VAL A 9 -0.16 8.27 11.52
CA VAL A 9 0.20 8.44 12.94
C VAL A 9 0.72 9.85 13.19
N THR A 10 0.58 10.34 14.43
CA THR A 10 1.04 11.69 14.80
C THR A 10 2.51 11.75 15.18
N ASP A 11 3.08 10.61 15.58
CA ASP A 11 4.48 10.43 15.99
C ASP A 11 4.98 9.11 15.39
N ILE A 12 5.84 9.21 14.39
CA ILE A 12 6.32 8.06 13.61
C ILE A 12 7.19 7.16 14.46
N ASP A 13 8.19 7.71 15.14
CA ASP A 13 9.17 6.92 15.90
C ASP A 13 8.50 6.14 17.03
N LYS A 14 7.62 6.80 17.79
CA LYS A 14 6.85 6.16 18.86
C LYS A 14 5.94 5.05 18.32
N SER A 15 5.28 5.29 17.20
CA SER A 15 4.34 4.33 16.61
C SER A 15 5.07 3.14 15.98
N LEU A 16 6.17 3.39 15.27
CA LEU A 16 6.99 2.36 14.65
C LEU A 16 7.54 1.40 15.70
N ALA A 17 8.09 1.94 16.80
CA ALA A 17 8.56 1.14 17.92
C ALA A 17 7.44 0.27 18.51
N PHE A 18 6.23 0.82 18.68
CA PHE A 18 5.07 0.08 19.15
C PHE A 18 4.67 -1.07 18.22
N TYR A 19 4.47 -0.79 16.92
CA TYR A 19 3.99 -1.81 15.98
C TYR A 19 5.01 -2.93 15.77
N VAL A 20 6.30 -2.59 15.68
CA VAL A 20 7.35 -3.59 15.53
C VAL A 20 7.39 -4.51 16.74
N GLU A 21 7.36 -3.98 17.95
CA GLU A 21 7.39 -4.82 19.15
C GLU A 21 6.10 -5.65 19.30
N ALA A 22 4.93 -5.06 19.05
CA ALA A 22 3.65 -5.73 19.17
C ALA A 22 3.47 -6.88 18.16
N LEU A 23 3.99 -6.73 16.94
CA LEU A 23 3.79 -7.69 15.85
C LEU A 23 4.97 -8.67 15.69
N LYS A 24 6.11 -8.42 16.34
CA LYS A 24 7.28 -9.31 16.32
C LYS A 24 6.97 -10.78 16.69
N PRO A 25 6.13 -11.10 17.69
CA PRO A 25 5.75 -12.49 17.98
C PRO A 25 5.00 -13.18 16.84
N LEU A 26 4.43 -12.42 15.91
CA LEU A 26 3.72 -12.91 14.73
C LEU A 26 4.61 -12.95 13.48
N GLY A 27 5.93 -12.74 13.63
CA GLY A 27 6.90 -12.76 12.54
C GLY A 27 7.03 -11.43 11.77
N TRP A 28 6.39 -10.36 12.22
CA TRP A 28 6.48 -9.09 11.51
C TRP A 28 7.79 -8.37 11.81
N ARG A 29 8.33 -7.69 10.80
CA ARG A 29 9.62 -6.96 10.89
C ARG A 29 9.66 -5.74 9.99
N ILE A 30 10.53 -4.79 10.34
CA ILE A 30 10.87 -3.68 9.44
C ILE A 30 11.52 -4.25 8.19
N PHE A 31 11.12 -3.76 7.01
CA PHE A 31 11.75 -4.15 5.74
C PHE A 31 12.30 -2.97 4.94
N GLY A 32 11.94 -1.72 5.27
CA GLY A 32 12.48 -0.55 4.60
C GLY A 32 11.60 0.68 4.72
N ASN A 33 12.13 1.80 4.26
CA ASN A 33 11.43 3.09 4.21
C ASN A 33 11.45 3.62 2.77
N TYR A 34 10.44 4.41 2.42
CA TYR A 34 10.40 5.21 1.21
C TYR A 34 10.63 6.68 1.57
N ASP A 35 11.62 7.30 0.92
CA ASP A 35 11.96 8.72 1.05
C ASP A 35 11.30 9.52 -0.07
N SER A 36 10.37 10.39 0.31
CA SER A 36 9.61 11.22 -0.62
C SER A 36 10.44 12.28 -1.34
N ALA A 37 11.65 12.62 -0.86
CA ALA A 37 12.49 13.66 -1.45
C ALA A 37 12.88 13.37 -2.91
N SER A 38 12.92 12.09 -3.30
CA SER A 38 13.23 11.64 -4.66
C SER A 38 12.00 11.18 -5.46
N GLY A 39 10.82 11.33 -4.87
CA GLY A 39 9.56 10.78 -5.37
C GLY A 39 8.67 11.75 -6.14
N PRO A 40 7.56 11.26 -6.72
CA PRO A 40 6.52 12.12 -7.27
C PRO A 40 5.88 13.00 -6.18
N ALA A 41 5.48 14.22 -6.58
CA ALA A 41 4.75 15.10 -5.69
C ALA A 41 3.47 14.44 -5.15
N GLY A 42 3.26 14.54 -3.84
CA GLY A 42 2.08 14.01 -3.16
C GLY A 42 2.26 12.63 -2.51
N VAL A 43 3.33 11.89 -2.83
CA VAL A 43 3.67 10.65 -2.14
C VAL A 43 4.47 10.99 -0.87
N PRO A 44 3.97 10.68 0.35
CA PRO A 44 4.66 11.02 1.60
C PRO A 44 5.79 10.04 1.91
N ASP A 45 6.61 10.34 2.92
CA ASP A 45 7.51 9.35 3.52
C ASP A 45 6.70 8.19 4.10
N LEU A 46 7.21 6.97 3.90
CA LEU A 46 6.56 5.74 4.36
C LEU A 46 7.55 4.87 5.12
N TYR A 47 7.12 4.30 6.23
CA TYR A 47 7.93 3.43 7.09
C TYR A 47 7.33 2.03 7.17
N GLY A 48 8.00 1.04 6.60
CA GLY A 48 7.41 -0.26 6.25
C GLY A 48 7.71 -1.37 7.26
N ILE A 49 6.66 -2.04 7.71
CA ILE A 49 6.69 -3.30 8.47
C ILE A 49 5.93 -4.37 7.66
N GLY A 50 6.47 -5.56 7.52
CA GLY A 50 5.87 -6.65 6.73
C GLY A 50 5.81 -7.93 7.52
N ASP A 51 4.84 -8.78 7.20
CA ASP A 51 4.79 -10.14 7.71
C ASP A 51 5.91 -11.02 7.12
N ASP A 52 6.04 -12.24 7.64
CA ASP A 52 7.07 -13.18 7.19
C ASP A 52 6.96 -13.48 5.69
N MET A 53 5.73 -13.61 5.16
CA MET A 53 5.48 -13.94 3.75
C MET A 53 5.92 -12.80 2.84
N TYR A 54 5.63 -11.56 3.20
CA TYR A 54 6.06 -10.36 2.50
C TYR A 54 7.59 -10.32 2.45
N GLY A 55 8.21 -10.62 3.58
CA GLY A 55 9.66 -10.55 3.72
C GLY A 55 10.43 -11.70 3.04
N ASN A 56 9.80 -12.84 2.76
CA ASN A 56 10.45 -14.01 2.16
C ASN A 56 10.05 -14.28 0.70
N GLY A 57 8.92 -13.71 0.24
CA GLY A 57 8.45 -13.81 -1.15
C GLY A 57 7.93 -15.20 -1.57
N THR A 58 7.71 -16.12 -0.62
CA THR A 58 7.21 -17.47 -0.92
C THR A 58 5.72 -17.50 -1.26
N ALA A 59 4.98 -16.52 -0.77
CA ALA A 59 3.58 -16.24 -1.08
C ALA A 59 3.37 -14.72 -1.08
N VAL A 60 2.17 -14.30 -1.46
CA VAL A 60 1.83 -12.88 -1.32
C VAL A 60 1.58 -12.57 0.16
N GLY A 61 2.44 -11.76 0.78
CA GLY A 61 2.29 -11.29 2.16
C GLY A 61 1.71 -9.88 2.28
N SER A 62 1.47 -9.46 3.52
CA SER A 62 0.93 -8.15 3.86
C SER A 62 1.99 -7.22 4.46
N SER A 63 1.80 -5.91 4.25
CA SER A 63 2.61 -4.87 4.88
C SER A 63 1.79 -3.75 5.51
N ILE A 64 2.37 -3.07 6.50
CA ILE A 64 1.87 -1.83 7.09
C ILE A 64 2.91 -0.76 6.80
N TRP A 65 2.44 0.37 6.30
CA TRP A 65 3.26 1.56 6.11
C TRP A 65 2.77 2.66 7.05
N LEU A 66 3.64 3.13 7.93
CA LEU A 66 3.33 4.31 8.72
C LEU A 66 3.64 5.56 7.90
N ARG A 67 2.80 6.58 8.03
CA ARG A 67 3.03 7.90 7.45
C ARG A 67 2.59 8.99 8.40
N GLN A 68 3.16 10.18 8.26
CA GLN A 68 2.79 11.32 9.08
C GLN A 68 1.35 11.74 8.78
N ARG A 69 0.50 11.78 9.82
CA ARG A 69 -0.88 12.25 9.73
C ARG A 69 -0.92 13.75 9.43
N LYS A 70 -1.67 14.14 8.40
CA LYS A 70 -1.98 15.56 8.14
C LYS A 70 -3.20 16.00 8.97
N PRO A 71 -3.26 17.25 9.47
CA PRO A 71 -4.45 17.77 10.15
C PRO A 71 -5.70 17.61 9.29
N GLY A 72 -6.80 17.16 9.89
CA GLY A 72 -8.07 16.91 9.19
C GLY A 72 -8.11 15.62 8.37
N GLU A 73 -7.02 14.84 8.32
CA GLU A 73 -7.00 13.58 7.60
C GLU A 73 -7.80 12.48 8.29
N THR A 74 -8.78 11.94 7.57
CA THR A 74 -9.62 10.80 7.93
C THR A 74 -9.45 9.66 6.92
N GLY A 75 -10.11 8.53 7.18
CA GLY A 75 -10.12 7.37 6.29
C GLY A 75 -8.87 6.51 6.32
N LEU A 76 -9.00 5.29 5.80
CA LEU A 76 -7.93 4.32 5.64
C LEU A 76 -7.29 4.44 4.26
N TYR A 77 -6.03 4.08 4.12
CA TYR A 77 -5.45 3.75 2.82
C TYR A 77 -5.22 2.25 2.77
N LEU A 78 -5.77 1.58 1.75
CA LEU A 78 -5.76 0.13 1.63
C LEU A 78 -5.31 -0.31 0.24
N GLY A 79 -4.20 -1.03 0.19
CA GLY A 79 -3.72 -1.75 -0.98
C GLY A 79 -4.38 -3.13 -1.09
N ILE A 80 -4.95 -3.43 -2.25
CA ILE A 80 -5.60 -4.70 -2.58
C ILE A 80 -4.81 -5.36 -3.71
N VAL A 81 -4.38 -6.60 -3.47
CA VAL A 81 -3.62 -7.37 -4.46
C VAL A 81 -4.48 -7.67 -5.69
N CYS A 82 -3.88 -7.45 -6.87
CA CYS A 82 -4.31 -7.90 -8.18
C CYS A 82 -3.27 -8.88 -8.75
N ASP A 83 -3.74 -9.91 -9.46
CA ASP A 83 -2.87 -10.97 -10.00
C ASP A 83 -2.30 -10.65 -11.40
N SER A 84 -2.69 -9.50 -11.96
CA SER A 84 -2.19 -8.98 -13.23
C SER A 84 -2.47 -7.48 -13.38
N ASN A 85 -1.83 -6.84 -14.36
CA ASN A 85 -2.09 -5.43 -14.70
C ASN A 85 -3.52 -5.25 -15.22
N GLU A 86 -4.05 -6.21 -15.98
CA GLU A 86 -5.41 -6.16 -16.51
C GLU A 86 -6.46 -6.18 -15.39
N LEU A 87 -6.18 -6.88 -14.28
CA LEU A 87 -7.04 -6.85 -13.10
C LEU A 87 -6.97 -5.52 -12.35
N VAL A 88 -5.82 -4.84 -12.36
CA VAL A 88 -5.71 -3.46 -11.85
C VAL A 88 -6.59 -2.54 -12.67
N ASP A 89 -6.48 -2.60 -14.00
CA ASP A 89 -7.26 -1.78 -14.92
C ASP A 89 -8.77 -2.02 -14.75
N ALA A 90 -9.17 -3.29 -14.66
CA ALA A 90 -10.56 -3.68 -14.49
C ALA A 90 -11.14 -3.22 -13.15
N ALA A 91 -10.39 -3.37 -12.05
CA ALA A 91 -10.83 -2.93 -10.73
C ALA A 91 -10.94 -1.40 -10.65
N TYR A 92 -9.96 -0.68 -11.19
CA TYR A 92 -10.00 0.79 -11.31
C TYR A 92 -11.23 1.25 -12.09
N ALA A 93 -11.45 0.70 -13.28
CA ALA A 93 -12.60 1.07 -14.12
C ALA A 93 -13.93 0.80 -13.40
N ALA A 94 -14.03 -0.32 -12.67
CA ALA A 94 -15.22 -0.64 -11.88
C ALA A 94 -15.46 0.36 -10.74
N ALA A 95 -14.40 0.75 -10.02
CA ALA A 95 -14.48 1.71 -8.92
C ALA A 95 -14.87 3.12 -9.40
N ILE A 96 -14.30 3.59 -10.51
CA ILE A 96 -14.69 4.85 -11.15
C ILE A 96 -16.15 4.80 -11.62
N LYS A 97 -16.56 3.70 -12.28
CA LYS A 97 -17.96 3.51 -12.70
C LYS A 97 -18.95 3.52 -11.52
N ALA A 98 -18.50 3.06 -10.35
CA ALA A 98 -19.30 3.08 -9.12
C ALA A 98 -19.36 4.46 -8.44
N GLY A 99 -18.70 5.47 -8.99
CA GLY A 99 -18.70 6.84 -8.47
C GLY A 99 -17.48 7.21 -7.63
N GLY A 100 -16.48 6.33 -7.55
CA GLY A 100 -15.22 6.65 -6.89
C GLY A 100 -14.49 7.81 -7.56
N THR A 101 -13.70 8.54 -6.78
CA THR A 101 -12.91 9.69 -7.27
C THR A 101 -11.54 9.23 -7.72
N ASP A 102 -11.13 9.62 -8.93
CA ASP A 102 -9.79 9.33 -9.45
C ASP A 102 -8.71 10.03 -8.61
N GLU A 103 -7.80 9.25 -8.03
CA GLU A 103 -6.60 9.75 -7.34
C GLU A 103 -5.30 9.27 -8.01
N GLY A 104 -5.41 8.52 -9.11
CA GLY A 104 -4.27 7.99 -9.81
C GLY A 104 -4.68 6.89 -10.78
N LYS A 105 -4.67 7.21 -12.07
CA LYS A 105 -4.91 6.23 -13.14
C LYS A 105 -3.93 5.04 -13.08
N PRO A 106 -4.33 3.86 -13.61
CA PRO A 106 -3.43 2.73 -13.72
C PRO A 106 -2.13 3.09 -14.43
N ALA A 107 -1.00 2.84 -13.76
CA ALA A 107 0.33 3.14 -14.26
C ALA A 107 1.42 2.36 -13.49
N ASP A 108 2.59 2.22 -14.12
CA ASP A 108 3.80 1.78 -13.44
C ASP A 108 4.24 2.80 -12.38
N ARG A 109 4.51 2.30 -11.17
CA ARG A 109 5.03 3.05 -10.02
C ARG A 109 6.49 2.71 -9.78
N THR A 110 7.32 2.93 -10.80
CA THR A 110 8.76 2.56 -10.79
C THR A 110 9.56 3.23 -9.69
N TYR A 111 9.05 4.31 -9.10
CA TYR A 111 9.60 4.98 -7.92
C TYR A 111 9.48 4.17 -6.62
N PHE A 112 8.54 3.21 -6.54
CA PHE A 112 8.51 2.24 -5.44
C PHE A 112 9.40 1.03 -5.74
N ALA A 113 9.21 0.41 -6.90
CA ALA A 113 10.05 -0.66 -7.42
C ALA A 113 9.72 -0.94 -8.90
N ARG A 114 10.67 -1.53 -9.64
CA ARG A 114 10.40 -2.05 -10.98
C ARG A 114 9.38 -3.19 -10.91
N GLY A 115 8.33 -3.12 -11.72
CA GLY A 115 7.26 -4.13 -11.76
C GLY A 115 6.14 -3.88 -10.75
N TYR A 116 6.10 -2.69 -10.13
CA TYR A 116 4.97 -2.23 -9.32
C TYR A 116 3.98 -1.49 -10.24
N TYR A 117 2.81 -2.07 -10.49
CA TYR A 117 1.74 -1.48 -11.30
C TYR A 117 0.51 -1.22 -10.44
N ALA A 118 -0.02 0.00 -10.43
CA ALA A 118 -1.12 0.34 -9.54
C ALA A 118 -2.02 1.49 -9.99
N ALA A 119 -3.23 1.51 -9.44
CA ALA A 119 -4.23 2.55 -9.60
C ALA A 119 -4.87 2.92 -8.26
N ASN A 120 -5.29 4.18 -8.11
CA ASN A 120 -5.79 4.76 -6.86
C ASN A 120 -7.17 5.38 -7.05
N VAL A 121 -8.09 5.07 -6.14
CA VAL A 121 -9.45 5.62 -6.11
C VAL A 121 -9.83 5.97 -4.68
N ALA A 122 -10.34 7.18 -4.46
CA ALA A 122 -10.98 7.53 -3.20
C ALA A 122 -12.47 7.17 -3.21
N ASP A 123 -12.95 6.66 -2.09
CA ASP A 123 -14.39 6.48 -1.85
C ASP A 123 -15.05 7.78 -1.34
N PHE A 124 -16.32 7.67 -0.96
CA PHE A 124 -17.11 8.80 -0.46
C PHE A 124 -16.74 9.22 0.97
N ASP A 125 -16.13 8.28 1.71
CA ASP A 125 -15.65 8.27 3.09
C ASP A 125 -14.31 9.00 3.35
N GLY A 126 -13.56 9.28 2.29
CA GLY A 126 -12.14 9.64 2.38
C GLY A 126 -11.21 8.44 2.60
N ASN A 127 -11.70 7.20 2.44
CA ASN A 127 -10.84 6.04 2.29
C ASN A 127 -10.23 6.02 0.89
N ARG A 128 -9.01 5.52 0.80
CA ARG A 128 -8.21 5.44 -0.42
C ARG A 128 -7.91 3.99 -0.72
N LEU A 129 -8.34 3.53 -1.87
CA LEU A 129 -8.08 2.20 -2.36
C LEU A 129 -6.94 2.27 -3.36
N GLU A 130 -5.97 1.37 -3.21
CA GLU A 130 -4.97 1.09 -4.22
C GLU A 130 -5.17 -0.32 -4.75
N PHE A 131 -5.38 -0.47 -6.05
CA PHE A 131 -5.35 -1.76 -6.73
C PHE A 131 -3.93 -1.97 -7.23
N VAL A 132 -3.24 -3.01 -6.73
CA VAL A 132 -1.80 -3.17 -6.96
C VAL A 132 -1.46 -4.57 -7.47
N HIS A 133 -0.70 -4.61 -8.56
CA HIS A 133 -0.01 -5.80 -9.03
C HIS A 133 1.50 -5.58 -8.92
N LYS A 134 2.16 -6.48 -8.20
CA LYS A 134 3.62 -6.53 -8.08
C LYS A 134 4.11 -7.74 -8.85
N ALA A 135 4.90 -7.52 -9.90
CA ALA A 135 5.31 -8.58 -10.82
C ALA A 135 6.15 -9.72 -10.18
N TRP A 136 6.69 -9.50 -8.98
CA TRP A 136 7.43 -10.51 -8.22
C TRP A 136 6.53 -11.36 -7.30
N ASN A 137 5.26 -10.98 -7.12
CA ASN A 137 4.33 -11.75 -6.31
C ASN A 137 3.86 -12.99 -7.11
N PRO A 138 3.76 -14.18 -6.48
CA PRO A 138 3.12 -15.32 -7.11
C PRO A 138 1.63 -15.04 -7.35
N LYS A 139 1.05 -15.63 -8.41
CA LYS A 139 -0.39 -15.55 -8.66
C LYS A 139 -1.15 -16.26 -7.53
N ARG A 140 -2.25 -15.66 -7.05
CA ARG A 140 -3.09 -16.23 -5.99
C ARG A 140 -4.12 -17.21 -6.54
N HIS A 141 -4.59 -16.97 -7.76
CA HIS A 141 -5.48 -17.86 -8.49
C HIS A 141 -4.74 -18.45 -9.70
N ALA A 142 -4.46 -19.75 -9.62
CA ALA A 142 -3.99 -20.57 -10.74
C ALA A 142 -5.18 -21.31 -11.36
#